data_AF-A0A3A0C3H2-F1
#
_entry.id   AF-A0A3A0C3H2-F1
#
_cell.length_a   1.000
_cell.length_b   1.000
_cell.length_c   1.000
_cell.angle_alpha   90.00
_cell.angle_beta   90.00
_cell.angle_gamma   90.00
#
_symmetry.space_group_name_H-M   'P 1'
#
loop_
_entity.id
_entity.type
_entity.pdbx_description
1 polymer ?
#
loop_
_entity_poly.entity_id
_entity_poly.type
_entity_poly.pdbx_seq_one_letter_code
_entity_poly.pdbx_strand_id
1 'polypeptide(L)'
;MKTFRKLGALALLAPALFMVGCGTLLSEKIDSRSHGVDVSSEEKLVYRVYLPPGYGSEPSRTYPVLVWFHGGGGNEKTWGRVGGIGEQLVEPMKTGEMDPFIVVSPTPGEFEVYRDGMERALFEKVLPRVNREYRTNGVTVAFGHSMGGLNALIVSLR
;
A
#
# COMPACT_ATOMS: atom_id res chain seq x y z
N MET A 1 63.97 -46.13 -27.38
CA MET A 1 63.17 -45.97 -28.62
C MET A 1 61.75 -46.45 -28.39
N LYS A 2 60.79 -45.53 -28.26
CA LYS A 2 59.36 -45.70 -28.61
C LYS A 2 58.67 -44.34 -28.41
N THR A 3 58.30 -43.79 -29.55
CA THR A 3 57.45 -42.65 -29.88
C THR A 3 56.12 -42.62 -29.11
N PHE A 4 55.59 -41.44 -28.81
CA PHE A 4 54.39 -40.85 -29.46
C PHE A 4 53.97 -39.54 -28.76
N ARG A 5 54.13 -38.42 -29.47
CA ARG A 5 53.46 -37.14 -29.17
C ARG A 5 51.99 -37.27 -29.60
N LYS A 6 51.04 -36.98 -28.71
CA LYS A 6 49.63 -36.70 -29.03
C LYS A 6 49.29 -35.35 -28.37
N LEU A 7 49.17 -34.30 -29.17
CA LEU A 7 47.95 -33.80 -29.83
C LEU A 7 47.08 -32.95 -28.90
N GLY A 8 47.23 -31.64 -29.10
CA GLY A 8 46.23 -30.56 -29.03
C GLY A 8 45.04 -30.70 -28.09
N ALA A 9 45.03 -29.88 -27.05
CA ALA A 9 43.83 -29.53 -26.30
C ALA A 9 42.80 -28.89 -27.24
N LEU A 10 41.66 -29.56 -27.43
CA LEU A 10 40.47 -29.00 -28.05
C LEU A 10 39.66 -28.32 -26.93
N ALA A 11 39.66 -26.99 -26.92
CA ALA A 11 38.87 -26.19 -26.00
C ALA A 11 37.37 -26.42 -26.24
N LEU A 12 36.67 -26.95 -25.25
CA LEU A 12 35.21 -27.00 -25.19
C LEU A 12 34.69 -25.56 -25.00
N LEU A 13 34.06 -25.01 -26.04
CA LEU A 13 33.20 -23.83 -25.92
C LEU A 13 31.97 -24.21 -25.09
N ALA A 14 31.95 -23.84 -23.82
CA ALA A 14 30.74 -23.80 -23.02
C ALA A 14 29.90 -22.57 -23.45
N PRO A 15 28.62 -22.71 -23.83
CA PRO A 15 27.77 -21.56 -24.03
C PRO A 15 27.55 -20.88 -22.68
N ALA A 16 27.87 -19.60 -22.59
CA ALA A 16 27.57 -18.75 -21.46
C ALA A 16 26.06 -18.80 -21.19
N LEU A 17 25.69 -19.46 -20.09
CA LEU A 17 24.36 -19.43 -19.54
C LEU A 17 24.15 -18.02 -18.98
N PHE A 18 23.66 -17.10 -19.80
CA PHE A 18 23.06 -15.86 -19.32
C PHE A 18 21.76 -16.28 -18.62
N MET A 19 21.87 -16.70 -17.36
CA MET A 19 20.73 -16.65 -16.45
C MET A 19 20.37 -15.18 -16.36
N VAL A 20 19.39 -14.77 -17.16
CA VAL A 20 18.50 -13.70 -16.75
C VAL A 20 17.91 -14.21 -15.45
N GLY A 21 18.52 -13.78 -14.34
CA GLY A 21 17.86 -13.77 -13.06
C GLY A 21 16.62 -12.92 -13.28
N CYS A 22 15.50 -13.58 -13.60
CA CYS A 22 14.20 -13.05 -13.28
C CYS A 22 14.24 -12.92 -11.76
N GLY A 23 14.72 -11.76 -11.31
CA GLY A 23 14.71 -11.41 -9.91
C GLY A 23 13.27 -11.63 -9.50
N THR A 24 13.05 -12.63 -8.66
CA THR A 24 11.83 -12.72 -7.89
C THR A 24 11.77 -11.42 -7.12
N LEU A 25 11.07 -10.43 -7.67
CA LEU A 25 10.59 -9.28 -6.94
C LEU A 25 9.65 -9.87 -5.89
N LEU A 26 10.23 -10.25 -4.76
CA LEU A 26 9.47 -10.44 -3.55
C LEU A 26 8.89 -9.06 -3.28
N SER A 27 7.64 -8.85 -3.72
CA SER A 27 6.88 -7.68 -3.33
C SER A 27 6.89 -7.67 -1.81
N GLU A 28 7.70 -6.78 -1.24
CA GLU A 28 7.82 -6.65 0.19
C GLU A 28 6.44 -6.32 0.72
N LYS A 29 5.90 -7.20 1.56
CA LYS A 29 4.55 -7.05 2.09
C LYS A 29 4.47 -5.74 2.86
N ILE A 30 3.67 -4.80 2.37
CA ILE A 30 3.43 -3.51 3.03
C ILE A 30 2.85 -3.75 4.43
N ASP A 31 3.51 -3.22 5.46
CA ASP A 31 3.03 -3.34 6.84
C ASP A 31 1.66 -2.66 6.96
N SER A 32 0.68 -3.42 7.45
CA SER A 32 -0.69 -2.94 7.55
C SER A 32 -1.48 -3.64 8.64
N ARG A 33 -2.42 -2.90 9.23
CA ARG A 33 -3.28 -3.36 10.33
C ARG A 33 -4.74 -3.03 10.04
N SER A 34 -5.64 -3.97 10.31
CA SER A 34 -7.09 -3.75 10.22
C SER A 34 -7.65 -3.31 11.57
N HIS A 35 -8.60 -2.40 11.54
CA HIS A 35 -9.26 -1.80 12.68
C HIS A 35 -10.75 -1.69 12.37
N GLY A 36 -11.56 -1.37 13.38
CA GLY A 36 -12.91 -0.90 13.16
C GLY A 36 -13.40 -0.05 14.32
N VAL A 37 -14.39 0.79 14.01
CA VAL A 37 -15.08 1.66 14.97
C VAL A 37 -16.57 1.49 14.80
N ASP A 38 -17.29 1.47 15.92
CA ASP A 38 -18.74 1.36 15.90
C ASP A 38 -19.33 2.70 15.44
N VAL A 39 -20.18 2.68 14.41
CA VAL A 39 -20.94 3.84 13.93
C VAL A 39 -22.22 3.96 14.75
N SER A 40 -22.92 2.83 14.92
CA SER A 40 -24.10 2.65 15.76
C SER A 40 -24.00 1.33 16.55
N SER A 41 -25.06 0.94 17.26
CA SER A 41 -25.11 -0.37 17.95
C SER A 41 -25.07 -1.57 17.00
N GLU A 42 -25.42 -1.37 15.73
CA GLU A 42 -25.55 -2.44 14.73
C GLU A 42 -24.58 -2.29 13.56
N GLU A 43 -23.92 -1.13 13.44
CA GLU A 43 -23.11 -0.77 12.30
C GLU A 43 -21.68 -0.43 12.70
N LYS A 44 -20.72 -0.97 11.94
CA LYS A 44 -19.28 -0.80 12.19
C LYS A 44 -18.57 -0.38 10.92
N LEU A 45 -17.77 0.69 11.03
CA LEU A 45 -16.88 1.12 9.96
C LEU A 45 -15.53 0.41 10.13
N VAL A 46 -15.19 -0.45 9.17
CA VAL A 46 -13.92 -1.17 9.12
C VAL A 46 -12.92 -0.38 8.27
N TYR A 47 -11.66 -0.38 8.68
CA TYR A 47 -10.60 0.27 7.92
C TYR A 47 -9.26 -0.44 8.10
N ARG A 48 -8.33 -0.18 7.19
CA ARG A 48 -6.96 -0.66 7.26
C ARG A 48 -5.98 0.50 7.18
N VAL A 49 -4.98 0.48 8.04
CA VAL A 49 -3.86 1.42 8.02
C VAL A 49 -2.67 0.73 7.37
N TYR A 50 -2.04 1.37 6.38
CA TYR A 50 -0.79 0.94 5.76
C TYR A 50 0.31 1.93 6.13
N LEU A 51 1.46 1.40 6.51
CA LEU A 51 2.60 2.20 6.93
C LEU A 51 3.57 2.43 5.76
N PRO A 52 4.12 3.65 5.65
CA PRO A 52 5.11 3.95 4.64
C PRO A 52 6.40 3.16 4.86
N PRO A 53 7.22 2.96 3.81
CA PRO A 53 8.59 2.49 3.99
C PRO A 53 9.35 3.42 4.94
N GLY A 54 10.26 2.85 5.73
CA GLY A 54 11.05 3.60 6.71
C GLY A 54 10.32 3.94 8.02
N TYR A 55 9.00 3.68 8.14
CA TYR A 55 8.25 4.02 9.35
C TYR A 55 8.89 3.45 10.63
N GLY A 56 9.35 2.20 10.62
CA GLY A 56 9.99 1.58 11.80
C GLY A 56 11.39 2.12 12.13
N SER A 57 12.13 2.61 11.14
CA SER A 57 13.52 3.06 11.28
C SER A 57 13.65 4.57 11.57
N GLU A 58 12.59 5.35 11.36
CA GLU A 58 12.58 6.81 11.53
C GLU A 58 11.62 7.23 12.66
N PRO A 59 11.98 7.02 13.95
CA PRO A 59 11.04 7.17 15.06
C PRO A 59 10.56 8.60 15.31
N SER A 60 11.30 9.61 14.85
CA SER A 60 10.95 11.04 14.98
C SER A 60 10.15 11.59 13.79
N ARG A 61 10.06 10.84 12.68
CA ARG A 61 9.38 11.30 11.48
C ARG A 61 7.87 11.20 11.65
N THR A 62 7.18 12.24 11.20
CA THR A 62 5.72 12.27 11.08
C THR A 62 5.31 12.31 9.61
N TYR A 63 4.13 11.78 9.31
CA TYR A 63 3.69 11.51 7.95
C TYR A 63 2.32 12.16 7.68
N PRO A 64 2.06 12.67 6.46
CA PRO A 64 0.71 13.00 6.06
C PRO A 64 -0.12 11.71 5.91
N VAL A 65 -1.45 11.85 5.96
CA VAL A 65 -2.41 10.76 5.84
C VAL A 65 -3.15 10.86 4.51
N LEU A 66 -3.12 9.78 3.74
CA LEU A 66 -4.00 9.58 2.58
C LEU A 66 -5.19 8.72 3.01
N VAL A 67 -6.40 9.29 3.01
CA VAL A 67 -7.63 8.51 3.09
C VAL A 67 -7.96 7.99 1.69
N TRP A 68 -7.81 6.69 1.49
CA TRP A 68 -8.03 6.04 0.21
C TRP A 68 -9.38 5.31 0.19
N PHE A 69 -10.22 5.62 -0.79
CA PHE A 69 -11.52 4.98 -0.98
C PHE A 69 -11.49 4.04 -2.19
N HIS A 70 -11.89 2.79 -1.95
CA HIS A 70 -12.01 1.78 -3.00
C HIS A 70 -13.19 2.05 -3.95
N GLY A 71 -13.10 1.53 -5.18
CA GLY A 71 -14.22 1.45 -6.11
C GLY A 71 -15.23 0.36 -5.73
N GLY A 72 -16.31 0.23 -6.51
CA GLY A 72 -17.30 -0.82 -6.29
C GLY A 72 -16.68 -2.23 -6.37
N GLY A 73 -17.10 -3.12 -5.47
CA GLY A 73 -16.58 -4.49 -5.33
C GLY A 73 -15.25 -4.57 -4.56
N GLY A 74 -14.76 -3.44 -4.02
CA GLY A 74 -13.56 -3.37 -3.19
C GLY A 74 -13.86 -3.46 -1.69
N ASN A 75 -12.80 -3.40 -0.89
CA ASN A 75 -12.88 -3.28 0.57
C ASN A 75 -11.61 -2.60 1.11
N GLU A 76 -11.43 -2.61 2.43
CA GLU A 76 -10.31 -1.95 3.12
C GLU A 76 -8.94 -2.52 2.70
N LYS A 77 -8.89 -3.72 2.14
CA LYS A 77 -7.65 -4.43 1.76
C LYS A 77 -7.22 -4.16 0.31
N THR A 78 -8.04 -3.45 -0.46
CA THR A 78 -7.92 -3.35 -1.91
C THR A 78 -6.76 -2.45 -2.38
N TRP A 79 -6.30 -1.51 -1.55
CA TRP A 79 -5.21 -0.57 -1.86
C TRP A 79 -3.94 -1.26 -2.40
N GLY A 80 -3.51 -2.35 -1.75
CA GLY A 80 -2.33 -3.13 -2.17
C GLY A 80 -2.67 -4.34 -3.03
N ARG A 81 -3.76 -4.32 -3.81
CA ARG A 81 -4.21 -5.47 -4.62
C ARG A 81 -4.67 -5.09 -6.01
N VAL A 82 -5.53 -4.08 -6.12
CA VAL A 82 -6.15 -3.73 -7.41
C VAL A 82 -5.26 -2.76 -8.17
N GLY A 83 -4.84 -3.16 -9.37
CA GLY A 83 -4.00 -2.35 -10.26
C GLY A 83 -2.57 -2.13 -9.79
N GLY A 84 -2.19 -2.72 -8.65
CA GLY A 84 -0.87 -2.53 -8.03
C GLY A 84 -0.63 -1.11 -7.54
N ILE A 85 -1.67 -0.32 -7.25
CA ILE A 85 -1.51 1.10 -6.93
C ILE A 85 -0.70 1.32 -5.65
N GLY A 86 -0.88 0.46 -4.65
CA GLY A 86 -0.05 0.46 -3.44
C GLY A 86 1.42 0.22 -3.77
N GLU A 87 1.73 -0.79 -4.57
CA GLU A 87 3.10 -1.10 -5.00
C GLU A 87 3.71 0.02 -5.85
N GLN A 88 2.94 0.58 -6.78
CA GLN A 88 3.36 1.68 -7.67
C GLN A 88 3.69 2.96 -6.92
N LEU A 89 3.04 3.21 -5.77
CA LEU A 89 3.31 4.37 -4.94
C LEU A 89 4.38 4.08 -3.88
N VAL A 90 4.52 2.85 -3.41
CA VAL A 90 5.54 2.49 -2.42
C VAL A 90 6.95 2.56 -3.00
N GLU A 91 7.16 2.17 -4.25
CA GLU A 91 8.49 2.22 -4.87
C GLU A 91 9.08 3.65 -4.92
N PRO A 92 8.40 4.67 -5.46
CA PRO A 92 8.93 6.03 -5.43
C PRO A 92 9.08 6.60 -4.01
N MET A 93 8.33 6.10 -3.02
CA MET A 93 8.58 6.44 -1.61
C MET A 93 9.89 5.83 -1.07
N LYS A 94 10.26 4.64 -1.55
CA LYS A 94 11.53 3.99 -1.17
C LYS A 94 12.72 4.67 -1.83
N THR A 95 12.61 5.06 -3.10
CA THR A 95 13.69 5.72 -3.86
C THR A 95 13.84 7.20 -3.52
N GLY A 96 12.87 7.78 -2.79
CA GLY A 96 12.87 9.20 -2.41
C GLY A 96 12.35 10.14 -3.49
N GLU A 97 11.75 9.62 -4.56
CA GLU A 97 11.07 10.39 -5.60
C GLU A 97 9.72 10.95 -5.14
N MET A 98 9.13 10.34 -4.11
CA MET A 98 7.87 10.74 -3.50
C MET A 98 8.01 10.76 -1.98
N ASP A 99 7.44 11.77 -1.33
CA ASP A 99 7.40 11.79 0.13
C ASP A 99 6.51 10.65 0.66
N PRO A 100 7.01 9.81 1.58
CA PRO A 100 6.24 8.76 2.24
C PRO A 100 5.01 9.28 3.01
N PHE A 101 3.93 8.53 2.97
CA PHE A 101 2.68 8.83 3.68
C PHE A 101 2.00 7.58 4.25
N ILE A 102 1.18 7.80 5.28
CA ILE A 102 0.32 6.75 5.86
C ILE A 102 -0.94 6.65 5.01
N VAL A 103 -1.41 5.43 4.72
CA VAL A 103 -2.70 5.22 4.04
C VAL A 103 -3.73 4.70 5.02
N VAL A 104 -4.89 5.34 5.07
CA VAL A 104 -6.08 4.87 5.77
C VAL A 104 -7.11 4.48 4.71
N SER A 105 -7.45 3.20 4.65
CA SER A 105 -8.37 2.64 3.67
C SER A 105 -9.64 2.17 4.38
N PRO A 106 -10.69 2.99 4.50
CA PRO A 106 -11.93 2.60 5.14
C PRO A 106 -12.95 2.02 4.14
N THR A 107 -13.83 1.14 4.62
CA THR A 107 -14.88 0.51 3.80
C THR A 107 -16.26 0.64 4.47
N PRO A 108 -17.24 1.30 3.82
CA PRO A 108 -18.63 1.30 4.25
C PRO A 108 -19.39 0.03 3.79
N GLY A 109 -18.75 -0.82 2.99
CA GLY A 109 -19.36 -1.94 2.28
C GLY A 109 -18.84 -2.01 0.83
N GLU A 110 -18.99 -3.15 0.17
CA GLU A 110 -18.36 -3.38 -1.14
C GLU A 110 -18.87 -2.46 -2.26
N PHE A 111 -20.16 -2.12 -2.23
CA PHE A 111 -20.83 -1.24 -3.19
C PHE A 111 -21.54 -0.08 -2.52
N GLU A 112 -21.11 0.27 -1.30
CA GLU A 112 -21.74 1.31 -0.50
C GLU A 112 -21.03 2.66 -0.66
N VAL A 113 -21.83 3.70 -0.65
CA VAL A 113 -21.39 5.10 -0.60
C VAL A 113 -21.59 5.62 0.82
N TYR A 114 -20.69 6.47 1.29
CA TYR A 114 -20.81 7.07 2.61
C TYR A 114 -22.10 7.89 2.73
N ARG A 115 -22.92 7.51 3.71
CA ARG A 115 -24.21 8.12 4.05
C ARG A 115 -24.53 7.89 5.53
N ASP A 116 -25.62 8.49 5.97
CA ASP A 116 -26.25 8.20 7.27
C ASP A 116 -25.30 8.31 8.49
N GLY A 117 -24.27 9.15 8.40
CA GLY A 117 -23.34 9.43 9.50
C GLY A 117 -22.06 8.57 9.47
N MET A 118 -21.90 7.65 8.52
CA MET A 118 -20.62 6.96 8.33
C MET A 118 -19.47 7.94 8.04
N GLU A 119 -19.76 9.01 7.29
CA GLU A 119 -18.77 10.03 6.95
C GLU A 119 -18.32 10.78 8.21
N ARG A 120 -19.25 10.98 9.15
CA ARG A 120 -18.95 11.58 10.44
C ARG A 120 -18.09 10.64 11.29
N ALA A 121 -18.34 9.33 11.27
CA ALA A 121 -17.50 8.35 11.97
C ALA A 121 -16.04 8.36 11.47
N LEU A 122 -15.80 8.64 10.19
CA LEU A 122 -14.45 8.83 9.67
C LEU A 122 -13.73 9.98 10.39
N PHE A 123 -14.37 11.14 10.51
CA PHE A 123 -13.78 12.35 11.11
C PHE A 123 -13.76 12.36 12.64
N GLU A 124 -14.77 11.79 13.28
CA GLU A 124 -14.91 11.83 14.74
C GLU A 124 -14.26 10.64 15.45
N LYS A 125 -14.12 9.49 14.76
CA LYS A 125 -13.65 8.24 15.37
C LYS A 125 -12.38 7.72 14.70
N VAL A 126 -12.38 7.58 13.36
CA VAL A 126 -11.26 6.95 12.64
C VAL A 126 -10.02 7.85 12.63
N LEU A 127 -10.10 9.05 12.07
CA LEU A 127 -8.95 9.95 11.94
C LEU A 127 -8.35 10.37 13.30
N PRO A 128 -9.15 10.70 14.34
CA PRO A 128 -8.60 11.00 15.67
C PRO A 128 -7.89 9.80 16.30
N ARG A 129 -8.40 8.58 16.07
CA ARG A 129 -7.72 7.36 16.50
C ARG A 129 -6.40 7.15 15.76
N VAL A 130 -6.40 7.34 14.44
CA VAL A 130 -5.18 7.24 13.61
C VAL A 130 -4.13 8.26 14.07
N ASN A 131 -4.52 9.51 14.27
CA ASN A 131 -3.60 10.58 14.68
C ASN A 131 -2.99 10.34 16.07
N ARG A 132 -3.68 9.59 16.93
CA ARG A 132 -3.18 9.20 18.26
C ARG A 132 -2.29 7.95 18.23
N GLU A 133 -2.63 6.97 17.41
CA GLU A 133 -1.95 5.67 17.36
C GLU A 133 -0.75 5.65 16.40
N TYR A 134 -0.68 6.60 15.47
CA TYR A 134 0.35 6.68 14.44
C TYR A 134 1.00 8.07 14.39
N ARG A 135 2.24 8.14 13.89
CA ARG A 135 3.00 9.38 13.76
C ARG A 135 2.52 10.21 12.56
N THR A 136 1.44 10.95 12.75
CA THR A 136 0.87 11.82 11.73
C THR A 136 1.32 13.28 11.91
N ASN A 137 1.33 14.06 10.84
CA ASN A 137 1.67 15.50 10.87
C ASN A 137 0.44 16.43 10.79
N GLY A 138 -0.77 15.86 10.81
CA GLY A 138 -2.04 16.59 10.71
C GLY A 138 -2.52 16.91 9.30
N VAL A 139 -1.70 16.71 8.26
CA VAL A 139 -2.14 16.87 6.86
C VAL A 139 -2.89 15.61 6.43
N THR A 140 -4.10 15.80 5.91
CA THR A 140 -4.94 14.72 5.39
C THR A 140 -5.37 15.02 3.95
N VAL A 141 -5.26 14.02 3.08
CA VAL A 141 -5.71 14.06 1.68
C VAL A 141 -6.73 12.95 1.47
N ALA A 142 -7.82 13.23 0.74
CA ALA A 142 -8.79 12.24 0.33
C ALA A 142 -8.62 11.88 -1.16
N PHE A 143 -8.60 10.59 -1.48
CA PHE A 143 -8.54 10.10 -2.86
C PHE A 143 -9.39 8.84 -3.03
N GLY A 144 -9.99 8.68 -4.20
CA GLY A 144 -10.58 7.40 -4.57
C GLY A 144 -10.85 7.28 -6.06
N HIS A 145 -11.06 6.04 -6.51
CA HIS A 145 -11.34 5.71 -7.90
C HIS A 145 -12.80 5.27 -8.07
N SER A 146 -13.48 5.75 -9.13
CA SER A 146 -14.88 5.42 -9.44
C SER A 146 -15.82 5.73 -8.25
N MET A 147 -16.52 4.74 -7.69
CA MET A 147 -17.31 4.90 -6.45
C MET A 147 -16.49 5.51 -5.31
N GLY A 148 -15.20 5.15 -5.21
CA GLY A 148 -14.30 5.74 -4.24
C GLY A 148 -14.06 7.23 -4.48
N GLY A 149 -14.06 7.68 -5.73
CA GLY A 149 -13.95 9.11 -6.07
C GLY A 149 -15.18 9.89 -5.61
N LEU A 150 -16.37 9.30 -5.74
CA LEU A 150 -17.60 9.85 -5.17
C LEU A 150 -17.52 9.91 -3.64
N ASN A 151 -17.04 8.85 -2.98
CA ASN A 151 -16.81 8.86 -1.53
C ASN A 151 -15.82 9.95 -1.10
N ALA A 152 -14.71 10.10 -1.82
CA ALA A 152 -13.72 11.15 -1.58
C ALA A 152 -14.34 12.56 -1.70
N LEU A 153 -15.19 12.77 -2.71
CA LEU A 153 -15.93 14.02 -2.86
C LEU A 153 -16.90 14.26 -1.69
N ILE A 154 -17.70 13.25 -1.32
CA ILE A 154 -18.68 13.35 -0.23
C ILE A 154 -18.02 13.74 1.08
N VAL A 155 -16.91 13.07 1.45
CA VAL A 155 -16.22 13.37 2.71
C VAL A 155 -15.56 14.75 2.68
N SER A 156 -15.10 15.22 1.52
CA SER A 156 -14.43 16.52 1.39
C SER A 156 -15.38 17.72 1.46
N LEU A 157 -16.69 17.49 1.36
CA LEU A 157 -17.74 18.51 1.43
C LEU A 157 -18.38 18.62 2.83
N ARG A 158 -17.80 17.97 3.84
CA ARG A 158 -18.27 17.98 5.24
C ARG A 158 -17.30 18.71 6.13
#